data_AF-A0A2D7JAW1-F1
#
_entry.id   AF-A0A2D7JAW1-F1
#
_cell.length_a   1.000
_cell.length_b   1.000
_cell.length_c   1.000
_cell.angle_alpha   90.00
_cell.angle_beta   90.00
_cell.angle_gamma   90.00
#
_symmetry.space_group_name_H-M   'P 1'
#
loop_
_entity.id
_entity.type
_entity.pdbx_description
1 polymer ?
#
loop_
_entity_poly.entity_id
_entity_poly.type
_entity_poly.pdbx_seq_one_letter_code
_entity_poly.pdbx_strand_id
1 'polypeptide(L)'
;DPGSSGIKPYLAGAATSFVCLLVFSWPSIRRLSLANPMRVLGRDLADKSKGFVADYSIGLLSLTLLIFFYSQNWQLVLSLVLGLVIVAILGVIISLAFLTSSRVLGMRAGSVWRLAFAGLKRRGLANGLQVVVFAVAIMMLLVLLGIRTSLLNQWEAQLPAETPNHFILNIGPSDVEKLEAFLKSASISEPPMFPIIRGRIISINNEALPSKDPDGAGRRQREANFTWSEALPESNKILSGSWWSDNENKPVVSIEEDYARRMGLSVGDVLGLQIGDYPLEAVVASIREVDWQSFRPNFFMIFPKKTLSDFSSTFMTSFYLSQDQKPVLNQLVRQFPTITVIEMDVVLEQIREIIDEVSAIIELVLVLVIAAGSLVLISGVQASLDSRMTESAVLRVMGARKKLILGGLLIEFSTLGLFAGVLACFGAEASIYIVLTWILDAPYAPIPWVWLVGISGAMLLIGTIGVLSSRKVVLSSPLLILRE
;
A
#
# COMPACT_ATOMS: atom_id res chain seq x y z
N ASP A 1 3.76 19.48 -12.60
CA ASP A 1 5.22 19.56 -12.41
C ASP A 1 5.64 18.92 -11.10
N PRO A 2 6.38 17.80 -11.13
CA PRO A 2 7.17 17.41 -9.98
C PRO A 2 8.21 18.53 -9.79
N GLY A 3 8.05 19.33 -8.74
CA GLY A 3 8.93 20.46 -8.48
C GLY A 3 10.38 20.02 -8.47
N SER A 4 11.27 20.85 -9.03
CA SER A 4 12.71 20.60 -9.02
C SER A 4 13.14 20.18 -7.62
N SER A 5 13.88 19.08 -7.53
CA SER A 5 14.45 18.57 -6.28
C SER A 5 15.47 19.57 -5.75
N GLY A 6 14.96 20.63 -5.11
CA GLY A 6 15.76 21.70 -4.53
C GLY A 6 16.48 21.24 -3.26
N ILE A 7 16.98 22.20 -2.48
CA ILE A 7 17.75 21.92 -1.26
C ILE A 7 16.87 21.39 -0.11
N LYS A 8 15.55 21.53 -0.22
CA LYS A 8 14.56 21.13 0.81
C LYS A 8 14.69 19.67 1.28
N PRO A 9 14.72 18.64 0.42
CA PRO A 9 14.91 17.25 0.84
C PRO A 9 16.23 17.01 1.58
N TYR A 10 17.32 17.66 1.17
CA TYR A 10 18.61 17.56 1.87
C TYR A 10 18.54 18.17 3.27
N LEU A 11 17.89 19.32 3.43
CA LEU A 11 17.67 19.95 4.73
C LEU A 11 16.75 19.11 5.63
N ALA A 12 15.67 18.57 5.08
CA ALA A 12 14.75 17.70 5.81
C ALA A 12 15.46 16.43 6.29
N GLY A 13 16.25 15.79 5.42
CA GLY A 13 17.08 14.64 5.78
C GLY A 13 18.14 14.96 6.84
N ALA A 14 18.83 16.10 6.72
CA ALA A 14 19.81 16.56 7.70
C ALA A 14 19.16 16.85 9.07
N ALA A 15 18.04 17.56 9.09
CA ALA A 15 17.29 17.85 10.31
C ALA A 15 16.79 16.56 10.98
N THR A 16 16.25 15.63 10.19
CA THR A 16 15.79 14.32 10.68
C THR A 16 16.94 13.52 11.29
N SER A 17 18.07 13.47 10.60
CA SER A 17 19.28 12.79 11.10
C SER A 17 19.78 13.42 12.39
N PHE A 18 19.77 14.75 12.48
CA PHE A 18 20.19 15.47 13.68
C PHE A 18 19.26 15.20 14.87
N VAL A 19 17.94 15.24 14.66
CA VAL A 19 16.95 14.89 15.69
C VAL A 19 17.13 13.45 16.15
N CYS A 20 17.25 12.50 15.22
CA CYS A 20 17.50 11.10 15.55
C CYS A 20 18.80 10.93 16.36
N LEU A 21 19.91 11.55 15.92
CA LEU A 21 21.18 11.48 16.64
C LEU A 21 21.07 12.01 18.07
N LEU A 22 20.45 13.17 18.27
CA LEU A 22 20.28 13.76 19.59
C LEU A 22 19.40 12.90 20.49
N VAL A 23 18.26 12.45 19.99
CA VAL A 23 17.27 11.73 20.78
C VAL A 23 17.75 10.32 21.13
N PHE A 24 18.36 9.60 20.20
CA PHE A 24 18.88 8.26 20.47
C PHE A 24 20.20 8.27 21.28
N SER A 25 20.98 9.37 21.24
CA SER A 25 22.17 9.54 22.09
C SER A 25 21.85 10.14 23.46
N TRP A 26 20.66 10.70 23.65
CA TRP A 26 20.25 11.28 24.93
C TRP A 26 20.41 10.34 26.14
N PRO A 27 20.00 9.06 26.08
CA PRO A 27 20.10 8.16 27.23
C PRO A 27 21.55 7.82 27.59
N SER A 28 22.49 7.79 26.63
CA SER A 28 23.91 7.54 26.90
C SER A 28 24.58 8.79 27.49
N ILE A 29 24.30 9.97 26.92
CA ILE A 29 24.81 11.26 27.42
C ILE A 29 24.31 11.52 28.85
N ARG A 30 23.02 11.32 29.10
CA ARG A 30 22.41 11.51 30.43
C ARG A 30 22.96 10.53 31.47
N ARG A 31 23.24 9.29 31.08
CA ARG A 31 23.88 8.31 31.98
C ARG A 31 25.33 8.69 32.29
N LEU A 32 26.06 9.23 31.32
CA LEU A 32 27.42 9.72 31.52
C LEU A 32 27.45 10.94 32.45
N SER A 33 26.51 11.89 32.29
CA SER A 33 26.46 13.10 33.13
C SER A 33 26.03 12.83 34.58
N LEU A 34 25.27 11.75 34.81
CA LEU A 34 24.82 11.34 36.15
C LEU A 34 25.77 10.31 36.81
N ALA A 35 26.84 9.88 36.14
CA ALA A 35 27.78 8.92 36.68
C ALA A 35 28.69 9.58 37.72
N ASN A 36 28.58 9.15 38.98
CA ASN A 36 29.44 9.62 40.06
C ASN A 36 30.86 9.02 39.89
N PRO A 37 31.95 9.81 39.84
CA PRO A 37 33.32 9.33 39.63
C PRO A 37 33.77 8.21 40.58
N MET A 38 33.26 8.20 41.81
CA MET A 38 33.56 7.18 42.83
C MET A 38 33.02 5.78 42.47
N ARG A 39 32.01 5.69 41.60
CA ARG A 39 31.39 4.43 41.15
C ARG A 39 32.13 3.75 40.00
N VAL A 40 33.10 4.43 39.38
CA VAL A 40 33.98 3.83 38.36
C VAL A 40 35.11 3.04 39.03
N LEU A 41 35.45 3.40 40.28
CA LEU A 41 36.49 2.73 41.08
C LEU A 41 35.91 1.62 41.99
N GLY A 42 34.67 1.78 42.48
CA GLY A 42 33.94 0.71 43.16
C GLY A 42 33.15 -0.12 42.16
N ARG A 43 33.38 -1.44 42.08
CA ARG A 43 32.64 -2.40 41.24
C ARG A 43 31.16 -2.58 41.66
N ASP A 44 30.48 -1.51 42.05
CA ASP A 44 29.07 -1.55 42.43
C ASP A 44 28.20 -1.67 41.18
N LEU A 45 27.45 -2.77 41.11
CA LEU A 45 26.51 -3.08 40.04
C LEU A 45 25.48 -1.96 39.91
N ALA A 46 25.34 -1.44 38.69
CA ALA A 46 24.43 -0.35 38.35
C ALA A 46 23.01 -0.58 38.90
N ASP A 47 22.55 0.34 39.73
CA ASP A 47 21.15 0.39 40.17
C ASP A 47 20.25 0.63 38.94
N LYS A 48 19.21 -0.19 38.76
CA LYS A 48 18.25 -0.07 37.64
C LYS A 48 17.53 1.27 37.77
N SER A 49 18.03 2.29 37.07
CA SER A 49 17.69 3.68 37.32
C SER A 49 16.22 4.02 37.04
N LYS A 50 15.66 4.87 37.91
CA LYS A 50 14.31 5.48 37.82
C LYS A 50 14.10 6.38 36.58
N GLY A 51 15.06 6.43 35.63
CA GLY A 51 15.01 7.27 34.42
C GLY A 51 14.69 6.52 33.11
N PHE A 52 14.62 5.18 33.14
CA PHE A 52 14.42 4.36 31.94
C PHE A 52 13.13 4.70 31.19
N VAL A 53 12.00 4.91 31.88
CA VAL A 53 10.72 5.23 31.22
C VAL A 53 10.78 6.60 30.52
N ALA A 54 11.40 7.59 31.16
CA ALA A 54 11.50 8.95 30.61
C ALA A 54 12.35 8.97 29.32
N ASP A 55 13.50 8.28 29.32
CA ASP A 55 14.40 8.24 28.17
C ASP A 55 13.75 7.57 26.94
N TYR A 56 12.99 6.49 27.14
CA TYR A 56 12.27 5.82 26.05
C TYR A 56 11.04 6.61 25.58
N SER A 57 10.36 7.33 26.48
CA SER A 57 9.24 8.20 26.10
C SER A 57 9.66 9.37 25.20
N ILE A 58 10.84 9.95 25.43
CA ILE A 58 11.40 11.00 24.55
C ILE A 58 11.70 10.44 23.16
N GLY A 59 12.28 9.23 23.10
CA GLY A 59 12.49 8.49 21.85
C GLY A 59 11.20 8.27 21.06
N LEU A 60 10.18 7.71 21.72
CA LEU A 60 8.89 7.45 21.12
C LEU A 60 8.19 8.73 20.66
N LEU A 61 8.20 9.78 21.49
CA LEU A 61 7.58 11.06 21.17
C LEU A 61 8.26 11.75 19.98
N SER A 62 9.58 11.71 19.91
CA SER A 62 10.33 12.24 18.77
C SER A 62 10.02 11.47 17.48
N LEU A 63 9.93 10.14 17.55
CA LEU A 63 9.56 9.32 16.39
C LEU A 63 8.14 9.69 15.91
N THR A 64 7.18 9.77 16.84
CA THR A 64 5.79 10.15 16.54
C THR A 64 5.70 11.54 15.92
N LEU A 65 6.44 12.53 16.45
CA LEU A 65 6.48 13.88 15.89
C LEU A 65 7.12 13.93 14.50
N LEU A 66 8.17 13.14 14.25
CA LEU A 66 8.76 13.02 12.92
C LEU A 66 7.78 12.41 11.92
N ILE A 67 7.13 11.30 12.29
CA ILE A 67 6.11 10.68 11.42
C ILE A 67 4.97 11.67 11.15
N PHE A 68 4.51 12.41 12.17
CA PHE A 68 3.49 13.44 12.00
C PHE A 68 3.93 14.58 11.09
N PHE A 69 5.17 15.07 11.25
CA PHE A 69 5.73 16.14 10.43
C PHE A 69 5.79 15.76 8.94
N TYR A 70 6.14 14.51 8.63
CA TYR A 70 6.19 14.01 7.24
C TYR A 70 4.82 13.62 6.69
N SER A 71 4.01 12.93 7.47
CA SER A 71 2.74 12.37 7.04
C SER A 71 1.64 13.44 6.91
N GLN A 72 1.66 14.46 7.77
CA GLN A 72 0.58 15.44 7.95
C GLN A 72 -0.82 14.80 8.19
N ASN A 73 -0.86 13.50 8.42
CA ASN A 73 -2.07 12.71 8.63
C ASN A 73 -1.96 11.95 9.96
N TRP A 74 -2.83 12.31 10.90
CA TRP A 74 -2.83 11.76 12.25
C TRP A 74 -3.26 10.28 12.29
N GLN A 75 -4.11 9.83 11.36
CA GLN A 75 -4.56 8.44 11.28
C GLN A 75 -3.41 7.52 10.89
N LEU A 76 -2.55 7.96 9.97
CA LEU A 76 -1.31 7.25 9.59
C LEU A 76 -0.32 7.17 10.76
N VAL A 77 -0.18 8.25 11.53
CA VAL A 77 0.68 8.25 12.73
C VAL A 77 0.13 7.27 13.76
N LEU A 78 -1.18 7.32 14.03
CA LEU A 78 -1.82 6.45 15.02
C LEU A 78 -1.71 4.98 14.62
N SER A 79 -1.93 4.63 13.35
CA SER A 79 -1.87 3.24 12.88
C SER A 79 -0.48 2.63 13.06
N LEU A 80 0.58 3.39 12.74
CA LEU A 80 1.96 2.97 12.93
C LEU A 80 2.34 2.84 14.41
N VAL A 81 1.90 3.78 15.25
CA VAL A 81 2.15 3.73 16.70
C VAL A 81 1.39 2.57 17.35
N LEU A 82 0.14 2.31 16.96
CA LEU A 82 -0.64 1.17 17.43
C LEU A 82 0.00 -0.16 17.03
N GLY A 83 0.44 -0.30 15.77
CA GLY A 83 1.17 -1.48 15.31
C GLY A 83 2.42 -1.73 16.15
N LEU A 84 3.21 -0.68 16.42
CA LEU A 84 4.40 -0.76 17.28
C LEU A 84 4.04 -1.21 18.72
N VAL A 85 2.98 -0.66 19.30
CA VAL A 85 2.52 -1.03 20.65
C VAL A 85 2.05 -2.49 20.70
N ILE A 86 1.31 -2.95 19.69
CA ILE A 86 0.86 -4.35 19.59
C ILE A 86 2.06 -5.29 19.54
N VAL A 87 3.04 -5.00 18.67
CA VAL A 87 4.28 -5.78 18.58
C VAL A 87 5.04 -5.77 19.91
N ALA A 88 5.13 -4.63 20.60
CA ALA A 88 5.78 -4.56 21.91
C ALA A 88 5.06 -5.42 22.96
N ILE A 89 3.73 -5.33 23.06
CA ILE A 89 2.92 -6.11 24.02
C ILE A 89 3.02 -7.60 23.72
N LEU A 90 2.79 -7.99 22.46
CA LEU A 90 2.89 -9.38 22.02
C LEU A 90 4.31 -9.92 22.24
N GLY A 91 5.35 -9.10 22.04
CA GLY A 91 6.73 -9.49 22.28
C GLY A 91 7.02 -9.76 23.76
N VAL A 92 6.44 -8.96 24.66
CA VAL A 92 6.49 -9.22 26.11
C VAL A 92 5.76 -10.52 26.46
N ILE A 93 4.57 -10.74 25.90
CA ILE A 93 3.79 -11.97 26.12
C ILE A 93 4.54 -13.21 25.64
N ILE A 94 5.09 -13.18 24.42
CA ILE A 94 5.87 -14.28 23.84
C ILE A 94 7.14 -14.53 24.67
N SER A 95 7.83 -13.46 25.10
CA SER A 95 9.00 -13.56 25.98
C SER A 95 8.65 -14.24 27.32
N LEU A 96 7.53 -13.86 27.94
CA LEU A 96 7.04 -14.47 29.18
C LEU A 96 6.60 -15.94 28.98
N ALA A 97 5.90 -16.23 27.88
CA ALA A 97 5.51 -17.60 27.51
C ALA A 97 6.75 -18.50 27.25
N PHE A 98 7.83 -17.92 26.73
CA PHE A 98 9.08 -18.64 26.50
C PHE A 98 9.78 -19.03 27.81
N LEU A 99 9.76 -18.14 28.80
CA LEU A 99 10.29 -18.40 30.14
C LEU A 99 9.55 -19.54 30.86
N THR A 100 8.26 -19.73 30.59
CA THR A 100 7.41 -20.73 31.27
C THR A 100 7.33 -22.07 30.52
N SER A 101 7.24 -22.06 29.18
CA SER A 101 7.01 -23.27 28.35
C SER A 101 8.25 -24.17 28.17
N SER A 102 9.44 -23.63 28.40
CA SER A 102 10.73 -24.32 28.21
C SER A 102 11.03 -25.47 29.20
N ARG A 103 10.15 -25.77 30.16
CA ARG A 103 10.29 -26.93 31.07
C ARG A 103 10.01 -28.27 30.38
N VAL A 104 9.23 -28.30 29.30
CA VAL A 104 8.72 -29.56 28.71
C VAL A 104 9.53 -30.05 27.50
N LEU A 105 10.06 -29.15 26.67
CA LEU A 105 10.73 -29.53 25.40
C LEU A 105 12.21 -29.92 25.53
N GLY A 106 12.93 -29.48 26.58
CA GLY A 106 14.37 -29.71 26.73
C GLY A 106 14.78 -31.14 27.10
N MET A 107 13.83 -31.98 27.54
CA MET A 107 14.12 -33.31 28.09
C MET A 107 14.24 -34.42 27.03
N ARG A 108 13.74 -34.20 25.79
CA ARG A 108 13.72 -35.22 24.72
C ARG A 108 14.59 -34.90 23.49
N ALA A 109 15.23 -33.73 23.44
CA ALA A 109 16.02 -33.30 22.27
C ALA A 109 17.53 -33.60 22.40
N GLY A 110 18.22 -33.75 21.25
CA GLY A 110 19.66 -33.99 21.15
C GLY A 110 20.54 -32.88 21.75
N SER A 111 21.86 -33.14 21.87
CA SER A 111 22.79 -32.28 22.62
C SER A 111 22.86 -30.82 22.14
N VAL A 112 22.71 -30.57 20.83
CA VAL A 112 22.74 -29.23 20.22
C VAL A 112 21.50 -28.40 20.62
N TRP A 113 20.31 -29.01 20.59
CA TRP A 113 19.05 -28.34 20.95
C TRP A 113 18.97 -28.03 22.44
N ARG A 114 19.44 -28.96 23.29
CA ARG A 114 19.52 -28.74 24.74
C ARG A 114 20.41 -27.54 25.09
N LEU A 115 21.54 -27.40 24.39
CA LEU A 115 22.47 -26.28 24.56
C LEU A 115 21.83 -24.94 24.13
N ALA A 116 21.13 -24.92 23.00
CA ALA A 116 20.46 -23.73 22.49
C ALA A 116 19.33 -23.24 23.45
N PHE A 117 18.45 -24.14 23.90
CA PHE A 117 17.37 -23.77 24.83
C PHE A 117 17.89 -23.35 26.21
N ALA A 118 18.97 -23.97 26.68
CA ALA A 118 19.62 -23.55 27.93
C ALA A 118 20.18 -22.12 27.82
N GLY A 119 20.78 -21.77 26.67
CA GLY A 119 21.24 -20.41 26.36
C GLY A 119 20.10 -19.40 26.28
N LEU A 120 19.00 -19.77 25.63
CA LEU A 120 17.82 -18.90 25.50
C LEU A 120 17.22 -18.53 26.86
N LYS A 121 17.10 -19.51 27.76
CA LYS A 121 16.54 -19.32 29.11
C LYS A 121 17.45 -18.46 30.00
N ARG A 122 18.76 -18.71 29.96
CA ARG A 122 19.73 -18.00 30.79
C ARG A 122 19.75 -16.49 30.51
N ARG A 123 19.44 -16.10 29.26
CA ARG A 123 19.39 -14.70 28.79
C ARG A 123 17.99 -14.25 28.40
N GLY A 124 16.94 -14.79 29.01
CA GLY A 124 15.56 -14.60 28.57
C GLY A 124 15.14 -13.12 28.40
N LEU A 125 15.52 -12.22 29.31
CA LEU A 125 15.21 -10.79 29.19
C LEU A 125 15.92 -10.12 28.00
N ALA A 126 17.21 -10.40 27.81
CA ALA A 126 17.99 -9.83 26.71
C ALA A 126 17.53 -10.38 25.35
N ASN A 127 17.26 -11.68 25.29
CA ASN A 127 16.73 -12.35 24.10
C ASN A 127 15.31 -11.87 23.77
N GLY A 128 14.44 -11.66 24.76
CA GLY A 128 13.10 -11.10 24.56
C GLY A 128 13.14 -9.69 24.00
N LEU A 129 14.03 -8.83 24.52
CA LEU A 129 14.23 -7.49 23.97
C LEU A 129 14.76 -7.56 22.52
N GLN A 130 15.70 -8.46 22.22
CA GLN A 130 16.19 -8.68 20.86
C GLN A 130 15.07 -9.13 19.90
N VAL A 131 14.18 -10.04 20.33
CA VAL A 131 13.02 -10.46 19.53
C VAL A 131 12.13 -9.27 19.20
N VAL A 132 11.83 -8.39 20.15
CA VAL A 132 11.04 -7.17 19.90
C VAL A 132 11.73 -6.26 18.90
N VAL A 133 13.02 -5.99 19.08
CA VAL A 133 13.79 -5.12 18.18
C VAL A 133 13.80 -5.67 16.76
N PHE A 134 14.05 -6.96 16.59
CA PHE A 134 14.06 -7.59 15.27
C PHE A 134 12.66 -7.64 14.66
N ALA A 135 11.64 -7.92 15.47
CA ALA A 135 10.27 -7.94 15.00
C ALA A 135 9.80 -6.57 14.52
N VAL A 136 10.15 -5.47 15.20
CA VAL A 136 9.82 -4.12 14.74
C VAL A 136 10.52 -3.83 13.40
N ALA A 137 11.80 -4.17 13.26
CA ALA A 137 12.54 -3.96 12.02
C ALA A 137 11.96 -4.77 10.85
N ILE A 138 11.68 -6.06 11.08
CA ILE A 138 11.07 -6.94 10.07
C ILE A 138 9.63 -6.53 9.79
N MET A 139 8.87 -6.10 10.80
CA MET A 139 7.51 -5.58 10.62
C MET A 139 7.52 -4.40 9.66
N MET A 140 8.36 -3.39 9.90
CA MET A 140 8.46 -2.24 8.99
C MET A 140 8.82 -2.66 7.57
N LEU A 141 9.74 -3.64 7.42
CA LEU A 141 10.09 -4.21 6.12
C LEU A 141 8.88 -4.87 5.44
N LEU A 142 8.12 -5.69 6.17
CA LEU A 142 6.94 -6.38 5.67
C LEU A 142 5.78 -5.42 5.37
N VAL A 143 5.60 -4.37 6.16
CA VAL A 143 4.61 -3.31 5.90
C VAL A 143 4.96 -2.60 4.59
N LEU A 144 6.22 -2.20 4.39
CA LEU A 144 6.66 -1.56 3.16
C LEU A 144 6.45 -2.47 1.94
N LEU A 145 6.86 -3.73 2.05
CA LEU A 145 6.73 -4.73 0.99
C LEU A 145 5.25 -5.08 0.71
N GLY A 146 4.42 -5.14 1.74
CA GLY A 146 2.97 -5.36 1.61
C GLY A 146 2.28 -4.19 0.93
N ILE A 147 2.54 -2.95 1.36
CA ILE A 147 1.98 -1.74 0.73
C ILE A 147 2.44 -1.63 -0.73
N ARG A 148 3.74 -1.85 -1.02
CA ARG A 148 4.27 -1.89 -2.39
C ARG A 148 3.48 -2.87 -3.26
N THR A 149 3.35 -4.11 -2.80
CA THR A 149 2.70 -5.17 -3.56
C THR A 149 1.20 -4.88 -3.75
N SER A 150 0.53 -4.39 -2.71
CA SER A 150 -0.88 -4.02 -2.79
C SER A 150 -1.13 -2.87 -3.75
N LEU A 151 -0.32 -1.81 -3.71
CA LEU A 151 -0.45 -0.68 -4.63
C LEU A 151 -0.20 -1.09 -6.08
N LEU A 152 0.84 -1.90 -6.34
CA LEU A 152 1.14 -2.38 -7.68
C LEU A 152 0.04 -3.29 -8.23
N ASN A 153 -0.39 -4.28 -7.44
CA ASN A 153 -1.40 -5.23 -7.87
C ASN A 153 -2.77 -4.56 -8.05
N GLN A 154 -3.14 -3.59 -7.21
CA GLN A 154 -4.40 -2.85 -7.36
C GLN A 154 -4.41 -2.06 -8.66
N TRP A 155 -3.31 -1.40 -9.00
CA TRP A 155 -3.17 -0.67 -10.26
C TRP A 155 -3.20 -1.60 -11.47
N GLU A 156 -2.44 -2.70 -11.44
CA GLU A 156 -2.43 -3.67 -12.55
C GLU A 156 -3.80 -4.31 -12.75
N ALA A 157 -4.54 -4.57 -11.66
CA ALA A 157 -5.90 -5.09 -11.73
C ALA A 157 -6.92 -4.06 -12.27
N GLN A 158 -6.71 -2.77 -12.04
CA GLN A 158 -7.57 -1.69 -12.58
C GLN A 158 -7.33 -1.44 -14.07
N LEU A 159 -6.15 -1.77 -14.59
CA LEU A 159 -5.77 -1.57 -15.99
C LEU A 159 -5.33 -2.90 -16.64
N PRO A 160 -6.28 -3.81 -16.95
CA PRO A 160 -5.99 -5.02 -17.73
C PRO A 160 -5.17 -4.73 -19.01
N ALA A 161 -4.40 -5.71 -19.46
CA ALA A 161 -3.51 -5.55 -20.61
C ALA A 161 -4.23 -5.13 -21.91
N GLU A 162 -5.50 -5.51 -22.08
CA GLU A 162 -6.36 -5.19 -23.23
C GLU A 162 -7.37 -4.08 -22.93
N THR A 163 -7.11 -3.23 -21.93
CA THR A 163 -7.94 -2.05 -21.64
C THR A 163 -7.99 -1.13 -22.87
N PRO A 164 -9.17 -0.67 -23.33
CA PRO A 164 -9.25 0.24 -24.47
C PRO A 164 -8.34 1.46 -24.29
N ASN A 165 -7.47 1.68 -25.27
CA ASN A 165 -6.42 2.70 -25.22
C ASN A 165 -6.54 3.73 -26.35
N HIS A 166 -7.53 3.58 -27.23
CA HIS A 166 -7.86 4.55 -28.26
C HIS A 166 -9.36 4.84 -28.24
N PHE A 167 -9.71 6.12 -28.34
CA PHE A 167 -11.09 6.58 -28.48
C PHE A 167 -11.27 7.24 -29.83
N ILE A 168 -12.40 6.98 -30.48
CA ILE A 168 -12.83 7.70 -31.68
C ILE A 168 -14.08 8.47 -31.33
N LEU A 169 -14.07 9.78 -31.61
CA LEU A 169 -15.22 10.67 -31.48
C LEU A 169 -15.67 11.21 -32.83
N ASN A 170 -16.84 11.85 -32.84
CA ASN A 170 -17.41 12.55 -34.00
C ASN A 170 -17.67 11.62 -35.20
N ILE A 171 -18.01 10.36 -34.95
CA ILE A 171 -18.34 9.40 -36.00
C ILE A 171 -19.72 9.77 -36.56
N GLY A 172 -19.79 10.10 -37.85
CA GLY A 172 -21.07 10.41 -38.50
C GLY A 172 -21.95 9.16 -38.65
N PRO A 173 -23.30 9.28 -38.60
CA PRO A 173 -24.20 8.13 -38.75
C PRO A 173 -23.95 7.30 -40.03
N SER A 174 -23.61 7.98 -41.14
CA SER A 174 -23.29 7.33 -42.42
C SER A 174 -21.94 6.61 -42.47
N ASP A 175 -21.08 6.86 -41.48
CA ASP A 175 -19.72 6.31 -41.42
C ASP A 175 -19.61 5.16 -40.41
N VAL A 176 -20.62 4.93 -39.57
CA VAL A 176 -20.64 3.86 -38.55
C VAL A 176 -20.38 2.49 -39.18
N GLU A 177 -21.22 2.08 -40.14
CA GLU A 177 -21.08 0.76 -40.79
C GLU A 177 -19.74 0.59 -41.52
N LYS A 178 -19.25 1.68 -42.15
CA LYS A 178 -17.96 1.68 -42.84
C LYS A 178 -16.79 1.55 -41.86
N LEU A 179 -16.89 2.22 -40.72
CA LEU A 179 -15.89 2.19 -39.66
C LEU A 179 -15.84 0.80 -39.00
N GLU A 180 -16.99 0.21 -38.70
CA GLU A 180 -17.07 -1.16 -38.16
C GLU A 180 -16.42 -2.16 -39.13
N ALA A 181 -16.73 -2.07 -40.42
CA ALA A 181 -16.10 -2.91 -41.45
C ALA A 181 -14.58 -2.69 -41.52
N PHE A 182 -14.11 -1.44 -41.41
CA PHE A 182 -12.68 -1.11 -41.38
C PHE A 182 -11.99 -1.72 -40.16
N LEU A 183 -12.52 -1.51 -38.95
CA LEU A 183 -11.96 -2.06 -37.70
C LEU A 183 -11.89 -3.58 -37.74
N LYS A 184 -12.96 -4.23 -38.22
CA LYS A 184 -13.01 -5.68 -38.42
C LYS A 184 -11.93 -6.17 -39.39
N SER A 185 -11.73 -5.47 -40.51
CA SER A 185 -10.68 -5.82 -41.49
C SER A 185 -9.27 -5.67 -40.92
N ALA A 186 -9.08 -4.76 -39.96
CA ALA A 186 -7.83 -4.57 -39.24
C ALA A 186 -7.64 -5.55 -38.05
N SER A 187 -8.54 -6.54 -37.89
CA SER A 187 -8.55 -7.48 -36.75
C SER A 187 -8.63 -6.81 -35.39
N ILE A 188 -9.34 -5.67 -35.33
CA ILE A 188 -9.67 -4.97 -34.08
C ILE A 188 -11.05 -5.47 -33.63
N SER A 189 -11.18 -5.87 -32.37
CA SER A 189 -12.45 -6.33 -31.78
C SER A 189 -13.57 -5.31 -32.02
N GLU A 190 -14.73 -5.76 -32.51
CA GLU A 190 -15.90 -4.92 -32.83
C GLU A 190 -16.38 -4.16 -31.57
N PRO A 191 -16.01 -2.87 -31.42
CA PRO A 191 -16.30 -2.15 -30.21
C PRO A 191 -17.72 -1.57 -30.29
N PRO A 192 -18.47 -1.52 -29.18
CA PRO A 192 -19.80 -0.93 -29.18
C PRO A 192 -19.74 0.55 -29.58
N MET A 193 -20.73 0.98 -30.37
CA MET A 193 -20.87 2.35 -30.85
C MET A 193 -21.86 3.10 -29.96
N PHE A 194 -21.41 4.17 -29.32
CA PHE A 194 -22.22 4.96 -28.42
C PHE A 194 -22.68 6.27 -29.08
N PRO A 195 -23.98 6.50 -29.23
CA PRO A 195 -24.53 7.73 -29.77
C PRO A 195 -24.38 8.87 -28.76
N ILE A 196 -24.01 10.03 -29.25
CA ILE A 196 -23.85 11.27 -28.49
C ILE A 196 -24.82 12.30 -29.06
N ILE A 197 -25.78 12.69 -28.22
CA ILE A 197 -26.73 13.76 -28.48
C ILE A 197 -26.38 14.90 -27.53
N ARG A 198 -26.21 16.11 -28.07
CA ARG A 198 -25.96 17.29 -27.24
C ARG A 198 -27.28 17.88 -26.76
N GLY A 199 -27.39 18.12 -25.46
CA GLY A 199 -28.52 18.83 -24.89
C GLY A 199 -28.13 19.58 -23.63
N ARG A 200 -29.14 20.15 -22.96
CA ARG A 200 -28.99 20.94 -21.75
C ARG A 200 -30.12 20.64 -20.79
N ILE A 201 -29.84 20.58 -19.50
CA ILE A 201 -30.89 20.56 -18.48
C ILE A 201 -31.30 21.99 -18.15
N ILE A 202 -32.60 22.25 -18.20
CA ILE A 202 -33.20 23.57 -18.01
C ILE A 202 -34.01 23.66 -16.71
N SER A 203 -34.60 22.56 -16.23
CA SER A 203 -35.39 22.54 -15.00
C SER A 203 -35.36 21.18 -14.28
N ILE A 204 -35.68 21.22 -12.98
CA ILE A 204 -35.89 20.04 -12.13
C ILE A 204 -37.24 20.24 -11.42
N ASN A 205 -38.16 19.28 -11.51
CA ASN A 205 -39.49 19.35 -10.88
C ASN A 205 -40.23 20.67 -11.18
N ASN A 206 -40.19 21.11 -12.45
CA ASN A 206 -40.72 22.39 -12.94
C ASN A 206 -40.07 23.67 -12.37
N GLU A 207 -39.01 23.56 -11.58
CA GLU A 207 -38.19 24.69 -11.16
C GLU A 207 -37.04 24.93 -12.15
N ALA A 208 -36.99 26.12 -12.74
CA ALA A 208 -35.94 26.49 -13.67
C ALA A 208 -34.58 26.54 -12.95
N LEU A 209 -33.57 25.90 -13.54
CA LEU A 209 -32.21 25.98 -13.04
C LEU A 209 -31.63 27.37 -13.34
N PRO A 210 -30.80 27.92 -12.44
CA PRO A 210 -30.14 29.19 -12.68
C PRO A 210 -29.11 29.07 -13.80
N SER A 211 -28.90 30.14 -14.56
CA SER A 211 -27.95 30.18 -15.68
C SER A 211 -26.49 30.32 -15.24
N LYS A 212 -26.26 30.89 -14.06
CA LYS A 212 -24.96 30.97 -13.37
C LYS A 212 -25.03 30.18 -12.07
N ASP A 213 -23.89 29.77 -11.54
CA ASP A 213 -23.79 29.12 -10.24
C ASP A 213 -23.59 30.20 -9.17
N PRO A 214 -24.63 30.65 -8.44
CA PRO A 214 -24.48 31.68 -7.42
C PRO A 214 -23.68 31.20 -6.20
N ASP A 215 -23.77 29.91 -5.87
CA ASP A 215 -23.28 29.35 -4.59
C ASP A 215 -22.11 28.37 -4.76
N GLY A 216 -21.67 28.09 -5.99
CA GLY A 216 -20.63 27.09 -6.29
C GLY A 216 -21.10 25.65 -6.08
N ALA A 217 -22.41 25.44 -5.89
CA ALA A 217 -23.02 24.16 -5.58
C ALA A 217 -23.20 23.25 -6.81
N GLY A 218 -22.96 23.77 -8.03
CA GLY A 218 -23.04 23.03 -9.28
C GLY A 218 -24.45 22.88 -9.87
N ARG A 219 -25.51 23.28 -9.16
CA ARG A 219 -26.91 23.19 -9.60
C ARG A 219 -27.29 24.33 -10.55
N ARG A 220 -26.91 24.21 -11.82
CA ARG A 220 -27.13 25.21 -12.87
C ARG A 220 -27.47 24.59 -14.23
N GLN A 221 -27.95 25.42 -15.14
CA GLN A 221 -28.05 25.04 -16.56
C GLN A 221 -26.66 24.75 -17.12
N ARG A 222 -26.50 23.55 -17.66
CA ARG A 222 -25.24 23.09 -18.25
C ARG A 222 -25.52 22.16 -19.42
N GLU A 223 -24.73 22.32 -20.47
CA GLU A 223 -24.72 21.38 -21.58
C GLU A 223 -24.15 20.03 -21.13
N ALA A 224 -24.78 18.97 -21.60
CA ALA A 224 -24.42 17.61 -21.31
C ALA A 224 -24.53 16.75 -22.58
N ASN A 225 -23.69 15.72 -22.63
CA ASN A 225 -23.76 14.69 -23.64
C ASN A 225 -24.73 13.62 -23.15
N PHE A 226 -25.80 13.42 -23.88
CA PHE A 226 -26.77 12.36 -23.67
C PHE A 226 -26.42 11.18 -24.58
N THR A 227 -26.68 9.99 -24.08
CA THR A 227 -26.62 8.77 -24.88
C THR A 227 -27.89 7.97 -24.69
N TRP A 228 -28.10 7.01 -25.56
CA TRP A 228 -29.12 5.99 -25.36
C TRP A 228 -28.51 4.59 -25.37
N SER A 229 -29.13 3.69 -24.61
CA SER A 229 -28.75 2.28 -24.55
C SER A 229 -29.96 1.39 -24.32
N GLU A 230 -29.94 0.19 -24.90
CA GLU A 230 -30.94 -0.84 -24.64
C GLU A 230 -30.55 -1.62 -23.36
N ALA A 231 -29.29 -2.03 -23.25
CA ALA A 231 -28.75 -2.72 -22.08
C ALA A 231 -28.05 -1.75 -21.10
N LEU A 232 -28.00 -2.13 -19.81
CA LEU A 232 -27.16 -1.47 -18.82
C LEU A 232 -25.68 -1.69 -19.20
N PRO A 233 -24.86 -0.62 -19.33
CA PRO A 233 -23.43 -0.79 -19.59
C PRO A 233 -22.74 -1.63 -18.51
N GLU A 234 -21.85 -2.54 -18.91
CA GLU A 234 -21.19 -3.50 -18.00
C GLU A 234 -20.43 -2.84 -16.83
N SER A 235 -19.88 -1.64 -17.06
CA SER A 235 -19.14 -0.86 -16.07
C SER A 235 -20.01 -0.05 -15.11
N ASN A 236 -21.33 -0.21 -15.17
CA ASN A 236 -22.29 0.54 -14.35
C ASN A 236 -23.05 -0.38 -13.40
N LYS A 237 -23.36 0.12 -12.21
CA LYS A 237 -24.20 -0.57 -11.21
C LYS A 237 -25.36 0.31 -10.80
N ILE A 238 -26.56 -0.24 -10.73
CA ILE A 238 -27.74 0.50 -10.26
C ILE A 238 -27.72 0.54 -8.73
N LEU A 239 -27.76 1.75 -8.17
CA LEU A 239 -27.82 1.97 -6.72
C LEU A 239 -29.26 2.13 -6.24
N SER A 240 -30.12 2.75 -7.05
CA SER A 240 -31.53 2.94 -6.75
C SER A 240 -32.40 3.00 -8.00
N GLY A 241 -33.68 2.63 -7.85
CA GLY A 241 -34.62 2.52 -8.95
C GLY A 241 -34.46 1.23 -9.75
N SER A 242 -34.82 1.25 -11.02
CA SER A 242 -34.75 0.08 -11.90
C SER A 242 -34.32 0.46 -13.32
N TRP A 243 -33.59 -0.43 -13.99
CA TRP A 243 -33.41 -0.30 -15.44
C TRP A 243 -34.76 -0.45 -16.14
N TRP A 244 -34.94 0.24 -17.25
CA TRP A 244 -36.15 0.10 -18.06
C TRP A 244 -36.21 -1.27 -18.75
N SER A 245 -37.40 -1.65 -19.19
CA SER A 245 -37.61 -2.79 -20.09
C SER A 245 -37.51 -2.35 -21.55
N ASP A 246 -37.25 -3.28 -22.48
CA ASP A 246 -37.10 -2.99 -23.93
C ASP A 246 -38.31 -2.27 -24.56
N ASN A 247 -39.48 -2.33 -23.91
CA ASN A 247 -40.72 -1.71 -24.35
C ASN A 247 -41.11 -0.43 -23.58
N GLU A 248 -40.20 0.16 -22.80
CA GLU A 248 -40.47 1.42 -22.10
C GLU A 248 -40.68 2.55 -23.12
N ASN A 249 -41.92 3.03 -23.22
CA ASN A 249 -42.30 4.12 -24.10
C ASN A 249 -42.31 5.48 -23.38
N LYS A 250 -42.09 5.49 -22.06
CA LYS A 250 -42.03 6.75 -21.29
C LYS A 250 -40.64 7.37 -21.42
N PRO A 251 -40.54 8.69 -21.57
CA PRO A 251 -39.29 9.41 -21.43
C PRO A 251 -38.74 9.25 -20.01
N VAL A 252 -37.80 8.31 -19.85
CA VAL A 252 -37.10 8.07 -18.59
C VAL A 252 -35.59 8.24 -18.78
N VAL A 253 -34.89 8.48 -17.68
CA VAL A 253 -33.45 8.68 -17.67
C VAL A 253 -32.79 7.97 -16.49
N SER A 254 -31.62 7.39 -16.74
CA SER A 254 -30.71 6.88 -15.71
C SER A 254 -29.55 7.85 -15.50
N ILE A 255 -29.32 8.26 -14.26
CA ILE A 255 -28.39 9.33 -13.89
C ILE A 255 -27.24 8.79 -13.06
N GLU A 256 -26.04 9.31 -13.30
CA GLU A 256 -24.85 9.02 -12.50
C GLU A 256 -24.96 9.58 -11.06
N GLU A 257 -24.45 8.85 -10.07
CA GLU A 257 -24.61 9.15 -8.64
C GLU A 257 -24.12 10.54 -8.23
N ASP A 258 -22.88 10.90 -8.54
CA ASP A 258 -22.31 12.20 -8.17
C ASP A 258 -23.03 13.34 -8.89
N TYR A 259 -23.46 13.11 -10.15
CA TYR A 259 -24.29 14.05 -10.88
C TYR A 259 -25.64 14.25 -10.21
N ALA A 260 -26.32 13.16 -9.83
CA ALA A 260 -27.59 13.24 -9.11
C ALA A 260 -27.43 13.96 -7.77
N ARG A 261 -26.37 13.64 -7.01
CA ARG A 261 -26.07 14.28 -5.72
C ARG A 261 -25.81 15.77 -5.83
N ARG A 262 -24.99 16.20 -6.80
CA ARG A 262 -24.72 17.63 -7.07
C ARG A 262 -25.97 18.40 -7.50
N MET A 263 -26.84 17.77 -8.29
CA MET A 263 -28.07 18.40 -8.75
C MET A 263 -29.21 18.28 -7.73
N GLY A 264 -29.07 17.48 -6.67
CA GLY A 264 -30.11 17.19 -5.69
C GLY A 264 -31.28 16.40 -6.29
N LEU A 265 -30.99 15.43 -7.15
CA LEU A 265 -31.96 14.59 -7.84
C LEU A 265 -32.16 13.25 -7.13
N SER A 266 -33.40 12.78 -7.12
CA SER A 266 -33.85 11.48 -6.62
C SER A 266 -34.61 10.71 -7.70
N VAL A 267 -34.73 9.40 -7.52
CA VAL A 267 -35.59 8.57 -8.38
C VAL A 267 -37.03 9.07 -8.28
N GLY A 268 -37.67 9.29 -9.44
CA GLY A 268 -39.01 9.84 -9.58
C GLY A 268 -39.06 11.34 -9.88
N ASP A 269 -37.96 12.07 -9.76
CA ASP A 269 -37.91 13.49 -10.15
C ASP A 269 -38.09 13.66 -11.66
N VAL A 270 -38.63 14.82 -12.07
CA VAL A 270 -38.83 15.18 -13.48
C VAL A 270 -37.76 16.17 -13.91
N LEU A 271 -37.03 15.84 -14.97
CA LEU A 271 -36.07 16.71 -15.61
C LEU A 271 -36.66 17.38 -16.84
N GLY A 272 -36.57 18.69 -16.91
CA GLY A 272 -36.76 19.44 -18.15
C GLY A 272 -35.42 19.55 -18.89
N LEU A 273 -35.40 19.03 -20.11
CA LEU A 273 -34.24 18.99 -21.00
C LEU A 273 -34.54 19.79 -22.26
N GLN A 274 -33.48 20.29 -22.89
CA GLN A 274 -33.53 20.96 -24.17
C GLN A 274 -32.48 20.33 -25.10
N ILE A 275 -32.92 19.80 -26.24
CA ILE A 275 -32.08 19.18 -27.27
C ILE A 275 -32.29 19.97 -28.56
N GLY A 276 -31.31 20.82 -28.92
CA GLY A 276 -31.53 21.82 -29.95
C GLY A 276 -32.69 22.75 -29.59
N ASP A 277 -33.69 22.84 -30.47
CA ASP A 277 -34.89 23.66 -30.24
C ASP A 277 -36.06 22.87 -29.60
N TYR A 278 -35.86 21.59 -29.30
CA TYR A 278 -36.91 20.72 -28.80
C TYR A 278 -36.83 20.55 -27.27
N PRO A 279 -37.90 20.88 -26.52
CA PRO A 279 -38.00 20.54 -25.12
C PRO A 279 -38.34 19.04 -24.96
N LEU A 280 -37.74 18.40 -23.95
CA LEU A 280 -37.99 17.02 -23.58
C LEU A 280 -38.12 16.95 -22.06
N GLU A 281 -39.21 16.38 -21.55
CA GLU A 281 -39.34 16.05 -20.13
C GLU A 281 -39.03 14.57 -19.93
N ALA A 282 -38.20 14.23 -18.94
CA ALA A 282 -37.86 12.85 -18.62
C ALA A 282 -37.87 12.60 -17.10
N VAL A 283 -38.39 11.45 -16.70
CA VAL A 283 -38.44 11.04 -15.29
C VAL A 283 -37.20 10.24 -14.91
N VAL A 284 -36.60 10.53 -13.75
CA VAL A 284 -35.45 9.77 -13.23
C VAL A 284 -35.91 8.36 -12.83
N ALA A 285 -35.55 7.36 -13.63
CA ALA A 285 -35.91 5.96 -13.37
C ALA A 285 -34.91 5.24 -12.48
N SER A 286 -33.63 5.61 -12.56
CA SER A 286 -32.57 5.01 -11.74
C SER A 286 -31.39 5.96 -11.52
N ILE A 287 -30.69 5.73 -10.41
CA ILE A 287 -29.38 6.33 -10.14
C ILE A 287 -28.35 5.21 -10.13
N ARG A 288 -27.23 5.43 -10.83
CA ARG A 288 -26.17 4.44 -11.03
C ARG A 288 -24.80 4.93 -10.61
N GLU A 289 -24.02 4.01 -10.05
CA GLU A 289 -22.57 4.11 -9.91
C GLU A 289 -21.93 3.88 -11.28
N VAL A 290 -20.92 4.67 -11.60
CA VAL A 290 -20.23 4.66 -12.90
C VAL A 290 -18.75 4.55 -12.69
N ASP A 291 -18.14 3.50 -13.23
CA ASP A 291 -16.70 3.35 -13.22
C ASP A 291 -16.05 4.18 -14.34
N TRP A 292 -15.73 5.44 -14.04
CA TRP A 292 -15.00 6.35 -14.94
C TRP A 292 -13.55 5.89 -15.21
N GLN A 293 -13.04 4.92 -14.46
CA GLN A 293 -11.70 4.35 -14.63
C GLN A 293 -11.71 3.13 -15.57
N SER A 294 -12.88 2.73 -16.10
CA SER A 294 -13.00 1.58 -17.02
C SER A 294 -12.41 1.81 -18.43
N PHE A 295 -11.99 3.04 -18.75
CA PHE A 295 -11.55 3.45 -20.10
C PHE A 295 -12.54 3.07 -21.22
N ARG A 296 -13.83 3.03 -20.89
CA ARG A 296 -14.93 2.90 -21.84
C ARG A 296 -15.74 4.19 -21.87
N PRO A 297 -16.41 4.52 -23.00
CA PRO A 297 -17.35 5.63 -23.08
C PRO A 297 -18.40 5.56 -21.96
N ASN A 298 -18.35 6.54 -21.04
CA ASN A 298 -19.31 6.69 -19.96
C ASN A 298 -20.03 8.03 -20.06
N PHE A 299 -21.27 8.05 -19.56
CA PHE A 299 -22.18 9.18 -19.70
C PHE A 299 -22.82 9.52 -18.36
N PHE A 300 -23.16 10.80 -18.12
CA PHE A 300 -23.89 11.21 -16.92
C PHE A 300 -25.38 10.84 -16.98
N MET A 301 -25.95 10.82 -18.18
CA MET A 301 -27.36 10.51 -18.43
C MET A 301 -27.48 9.53 -19.59
N ILE A 302 -28.23 8.45 -19.36
CA ILE A 302 -28.55 7.43 -20.36
C ILE A 302 -30.07 7.35 -20.48
N PHE A 303 -30.56 7.30 -21.72
CA PHE A 303 -31.98 7.21 -22.05
C PHE A 303 -32.29 5.90 -22.79
N PRO A 304 -33.56 5.48 -22.83
CA PRO A 304 -34.00 4.47 -23.80
C PRO A 304 -33.78 4.97 -25.23
N LYS A 305 -33.43 4.06 -26.15
CA LYS A 305 -33.20 4.37 -27.57
C LYS A 305 -34.34 5.15 -28.21
N LYS A 306 -35.58 4.74 -27.97
CA LYS A 306 -36.79 5.40 -28.50
C LYS A 306 -36.94 6.85 -28.06
N THR A 307 -36.41 7.22 -26.89
CA THR A 307 -36.50 8.60 -26.37
C THR A 307 -35.62 9.56 -27.17
N LEU A 308 -34.50 9.07 -27.70
CA LEU A 308 -33.48 9.90 -28.35
C LEU A 308 -33.25 9.59 -29.84
N SER A 309 -33.89 8.56 -30.39
CA SER A 309 -33.64 8.07 -31.76
C SER A 309 -33.92 9.11 -32.85
N ASP A 310 -34.81 10.05 -32.58
CA ASP A 310 -35.25 11.05 -33.56
C ASP A 310 -34.31 12.27 -33.63
N PHE A 311 -33.36 12.38 -32.70
CA PHE A 311 -32.39 13.48 -32.67
C PHE A 311 -31.12 13.12 -33.45
N SER A 312 -30.54 14.13 -34.10
CA SER A 312 -29.23 13.98 -34.75
C SER A 312 -28.16 13.66 -33.71
N SER A 313 -27.38 12.62 -33.98
CA SER A 313 -26.32 12.13 -33.11
C SER A 313 -25.01 11.93 -33.86
N THR A 314 -23.91 12.09 -33.15
CA THR A 314 -22.59 11.59 -33.55
C THR A 314 -22.23 10.40 -32.69
N PHE A 315 -21.47 9.44 -33.19
CA PHE A 315 -21.07 8.28 -32.41
C PHE A 315 -19.66 8.43 -31.84
N MET A 316 -19.41 7.69 -30.77
CA MET A 316 -18.11 7.50 -30.15
C MET A 316 -17.91 6.03 -29.85
N THR A 317 -16.67 5.58 -29.96
CA THR A 317 -16.29 4.23 -29.55
C THR A 317 -14.89 4.23 -28.94
N SER A 318 -14.54 3.12 -28.30
CA SER A 318 -13.21 2.87 -27.74
C SER A 318 -12.78 1.45 -28.05
N PHE A 319 -11.51 1.26 -28.39
CA PHE A 319 -10.94 -0.06 -28.62
C PHE A 319 -9.52 -0.14 -28.11
N TYR A 320 -9.06 -1.37 -27.95
CA TYR A 320 -7.66 -1.67 -27.69
C TYR A 320 -6.91 -1.81 -29.02
N LEU A 321 -5.75 -1.18 -29.10
CA LEU A 321 -4.82 -1.31 -30.21
C LEU A 321 -3.42 -1.57 -29.64
N SER A 322 -2.80 -2.67 -30.07
CA SER A 322 -1.41 -2.94 -29.72
C SER A 322 -0.46 -1.94 -30.40
N GLN A 323 0.74 -1.74 -29.83
CA GLN A 323 1.74 -0.83 -30.41
C GLN A 323 2.09 -1.19 -31.86
N ASP A 324 2.19 -2.49 -32.18
CA ASP A 324 2.50 -2.97 -33.53
C ASP A 324 1.42 -2.62 -34.57
N GLN A 325 0.18 -2.43 -34.13
CA GLN A 325 -0.96 -2.12 -34.99
C GLN A 325 -1.22 -0.60 -35.15
N LYS A 326 -0.48 0.27 -34.43
CA LYS A 326 -0.62 1.73 -34.55
C LYS A 326 -0.61 2.30 -35.96
N PRO A 327 0.17 1.77 -36.93
CA PRO A 327 0.15 2.28 -38.30
C PRO A 327 -1.24 2.27 -38.97
N VAL A 328 -2.18 1.43 -38.51
CA VAL A 328 -3.57 1.40 -38.97
C VAL A 328 -4.28 2.74 -38.74
N LEU A 329 -3.93 3.49 -37.69
CA LEU A 329 -4.53 4.79 -37.39
C LEU A 329 -4.29 5.82 -38.51
N ASN A 330 -3.15 5.75 -39.20
CA ASN A 330 -2.87 6.62 -40.33
C ASN A 330 -3.83 6.37 -41.50
N GLN A 331 -4.22 5.11 -41.72
CA GLN A 331 -5.20 4.74 -42.75
C GLN A 331 -6.61 5.17 -42.32
N LEU A 332 -6.93 4.94 -41.04
CA LEU A 332 -8.19 5.35 -40.42
C LEU A 332 -8.46 6.85 -40.60
N VAL A 333 -7.53 7.72 -40.20
CA VAL A 333 -7.68 9.18 -40.29
C VAL A 333 -7.77 9.66 -41.75
N ARG A 334 -7.09 8.98 -42.68
CA ARG A 334 -7.18 9.28 -44.12
C ARG A 334 -8.53 8.91 -44.72
N GLN A 335 -9.09 7.77 -44.31
CA GLN A 335 -10.37 7.27 -44.84
C GLN A 335 -11.57 7.99 -44.20
N PHE A 336 -11.43 8.42 -42.94
CA PHE A 336 -12.49 9.05 -42.16
C PHE A 336 -12.01 10.41 -41.61
N PRO A 337 -11.92 11.47 -42.44
CA PRO A 337 -11.34 12.75 -42.03
C PRO A 337 -12.19 13.54 -41.01
N THR A 338 -13.44 13.15 -40.80
CA THR A 338 -14.39 13.80 -39.87
C THR A 338 -14.28 13.29 -38.43
N ILE A 339 -13.62 12.14 -38.22
CA ILE A 339 -13.48 11.57 -36.88
C ILE A 339 -12.31 12.20 -36.12
N THR A 340 -12.37 12.12 -34.79
CA THR A 340 -11.26 12.52 -33.93
C THR A 340 -10.77 11.30 -33.17
N VAL A 341 -9.49 10.95 -33.34
CA VAL A 341 -8.85 9.85 -32.60
C VAL A 341 -8.11 10.43 -31.39
N ILE A 342 -8.37 9.90 -30.20
CA ILE A 342 -7.62 10.21 -28.97
C ILE A 342 -6.80 8.97 -28.59
N GLU A 343 -5.48 9.14 -28.58
CA GLU A 343 -4.50 8.14 -28.15
C GLU A 343 -4.32 8.23 -26.63
N MET A 344 -4.96 7.34 -25.88
CA MET A 344 -4.82 7.26 -24.42
C MET A 344 -3.65 6.38 -23.99
N ASP A 345 -3.07 5.61 -24.92
CA ASP A 345 -1.96 4.72 -24.65
C ASP A 345 -0.70 5.47 -24.20
N VAL A 346 -0.42 6.65 -24.75
CA VAL A 346 0.69 7.52 -24.31
C VAL A 346 0.54 7.92 -22.84
N VAL A 347 -0.69 8.25 -22.43
CA VAL A 347 -0.98 8.61 -21.03
C VAL A 347 -0.85 7.39 -20.13
N LEU A 348 -1.36 6.23 -20.58
CA LEU A 348 -1.24 4.97 -19.85
C LEU A 348 0.23 4.53 -19.69
N GLU A 349 1.05 4.71 -20.73
CA GLU A 349 2.48 4.43 -20.70
C GLU A 349 3.20 5.38 -19.75
N GLN A 350 2.91 6.68 -19.79
CA GLN A 350 3.47 7.64 -18.84
C GLN A 350 3.11 7.30 -17.38
N ILE A 351 1.89 6.84 -17.12
CA ILE A 351 1.47 6.39 -15.79
C ILE A 351 2.26 5.15 -15.37
N ARG A 352 2.43 4.17 -16.27
CA ARG A 352 3.24 2.97 -16.00
C ARG A 352 4.70 3.32 -15.69
N GLU A 353 5.31 4.22 -16.45
CA GLU A 353 6.67 4.70 -16.18
C GLU A 353 6.82 5.34 -14.80
N ILE A 354 5.87 6.18 -14.39
CA ILE A 354 5.86 6.79 -13.05
C ILE A 354 5.76 5.71 -11.97
N ILE A 355 4.92 4.69 -12.18
CA ILE A 355 4.77 3.57 -11.24
C ILE A 355 6.06 2.75 -11.15
N ASP A 356 6.72 2.49 -12.27
CA ASP A 356 8.00 1.78 -12.31
C ASP A 356 9.11 2.56 -11.60
N GLU A 357 9.17 3.88 -11.79
CA GLU A 357 10.12 4.75 -11.10
C GLU A 357 9.87 4.76 -9.58
N VAL A 358 8.61 4.90 -9.16
CA VAL A 358 8.23 4.80 -7.74
C VAL A 358 8.57 3.43 -7.17
N SER A 359 8.36 2.35 -7.93
CA SER A 359 8.69 0.99 -7.52
C SER A 359 10.19 0.79 -7.31
N ALA A 360 11.02 1.34 -8.20
CA ALA A 360 12.48 1.31 -8.09
C ALA A 360 12.97 2.08 -6.85
N ILE A 361 12.37 3.23 -6.55
CA ILE A 361 12.68 3.99 -5.34
C ILE A 361 12.31 3.19 -4.08
N ILE A 362 11.12 2.57 -4.06
CA ILE A 362 10.69 1.73 -2.94
C ILE A 362 11.63 0.52 -2.77
N GLU A 363 12.10 -0.08 -3.86
CA GLU A 363 13.08 -1.17 -3.81
C GLU A 363 14.42 -0.72 -3.22
N LEU A 364 14.92 0.45 -3.60
CA LEU A 364 16.11 1.04 -2.98
C LEU A 364 15.93 1.25 -1.47
N VAL A 365 14.77 1.80 -1.06
CA VAL A 365 14.44 1.98 0.37
C VAL A 365 14.39 0.63 1.08
N LEU A 366 13.82 -0.41 0.46
CA LEU A 366 13.79 -1.76 1.02
C LEU A 366 15.21 -2.28 1.31
N VAL A 367 16.13 -2.12 0.36
CA VAL A 367 17.55 -2.52 0.53
C VAL A 367 18.20 -1.75 1.69
N LEU A 368 17.96 -0.44 1.79
CA LEU A 368 18.50 0.38 2.88
C LEU A 368 17.93 -0.03 4.25
N VAL A 369 16.64 -0.36 4.33
CA VAL A 369 16.00 -0.85 5.56
C VAL A 369 16.58 -2.20 5.97
N ILE A 370 16.81 -3.12 5.04
CA ILE A 370 17.47 -4.41 5.32
C ILE A 370 18.89 -4.18 5.84
N ALA A 371 19.64 -3.26 5.23
CA ALA A 371 20.99 -2.92 5.66
C ALA A 371 20.99 -2.33 7.08
N ALA A 372 20.10 -1.37 7.36
CA ALA A 372 19.95 -0.77 8.69
C ALA A 372 19.52 -1.82 9.74
N GLY A 373 18.55 -2.68 9.42
CA GLY A 373 18.11 -3.78 10.28
C GLY A 373 19.25 -4.77 10.58
N SER A 374 20.10 -5.05 9.58
CA SER A 374 21.29 -5.89 9.73
C SER A 374 22.34 -5.25 10.67
N LEU A 375 22.52 -3.93 10.62
CA LEU A 375 23.39 -3.21 11.55
C LEU A 375 22.87 -3.23 12.99
N VAL A 376 21.55 -3.10 13.17
CA VAL A 376 20.89 -3.23 14.47
C VAL A 376 21.09 -4.65 15.03
N LEU A 377 20.93 -5.67 14.19
CA LEU A 377 21.22 -7.08 14.51
C LEU A 377 22.65 -7.28 15.00
N ILE A 378 23.64 -6.80 14.22
CA ILE A 378 25.06 -6.89 14.57
C ILE A 378 25.32 -6.21 15.92
N SER A 379 24.78 -5.01 16.12
CA SER A 379 24.94 -4.24 17.37
C SER A 379 24.34 -4.96 18.58
N GLY A 380 23.14 -5.54 18.41
CA GLY A 380 22.48 -6.33 19.46
C GLY A 380 23.25 -7.60 19.82
N VAL A 381 23.84 -8.28 18.83
CA VAL A 381 24.70 -9.44 19.07
C VAL A 381 25.98 -9.03 19.77
N GLN A 382 26.64 -7.94 19.34
CA GLN A 382 27.86 -7.40 19.94
C GLN A 382 27.70 -7.12 21.43
N ALA A 383 26.57 -6.54 21.84
CA ALA A 383 26.26 -6.31 23.26
C ALA A 383 26.19 -7.59 24.12
N SER A 384 26.03 -8.77 23.49
CA SER A 384 25.98 -10.08 24.17
C SER A 384 27.24 -10.93 23.98
N LEU A 385 28.24 -10.46 23.22
CA LEU A 385 29.40 -11.27 22.83
C LEU A 385 30.27 -11.67 24.02
N ASP A 386 30.52 -10.79 24.98
CA ASP A 386 31.44 -11.07 26.09
C ASP A 386 30.91 -12.22 26.97
N SER A 387 29.62 -12.17 27.32
CA SER A 387 28.97 -13.26 28.05
C SER A 387 29.00 -14.58 27.26
N ARG A 388 28.78 -14.52 25.93
CA ARG A 388 28.82 -15.69 25.04
C ARG A 388 30.23 -16.28 24.90
N MET A 389 31.25 -15.44 24.92
CA MET A 389 32.66 -15.82 24.88
C MET A 389 33.04 -16.61 26.13
N THR A 390 32.69 -16.13 27.33
CA THR A 390 32.97 -16.83 28.59
C THR A 390 32.26 -18.19 28.65
N GLU A 391 30.99 -18.26 28.24
CA GLU A 391 30.25 -19.52 28.21
C GLU A 391 30.84 -20.54 27.23
N SER A 392 31.20 -20.09 26.02
CA SER A 392 31.86 -20.93 25.02
C SER A 392 33.22 -21.43 25.52
N ALA A 393 33.99 -20.58 26.19
CA ALA A 393 35.28 -20.97 26.77
C ALA A 393 35.11 -22.11 27.79
N VAL A 394 34.16 -21.99 28.72
CA VAL A 394 33.85 -23.04 29.71
C VAL A 394 33.42 -24.35 29.02
N LEU A 395 32.52 -24.28 28.04
CA LEU A 395 32.06 -25.46 27.30
C LEU A 395 33.21 -26.13 26.53
N ARG A 396 34.13 -25.35 25.97
CA ARG A 396 35.31 -25.88 25.25
C ARG A 396 36.33 -26.51 26.18
N VAL A 397 36.53 -25.98 27.38
CA VAL A 397 37.35 -26.62 28.42
C VAL A 397 36.75 -27.96 28.84
N MET A 398 35.41 -28.06 28.87
CA MET A 398 34.68 -29.30 29.12
C MET A 398 34.61 -30.26 27.89
N GLY A 399 35.34 -29.97 26.80
CA GLY A 399 35.46 -30.85 25.64
C GLY A 399 34.47 -30.62 24.50
N ALA A 400 33.66 -29.54 24.53
CA ALA A 400 32.72 -29.25 23.44
C ALA A 400 33.43 -28.92 22.12
N ARG A 401 33.03 -29.61 21.03
CA ARG A 401 33.56 -29.37 19.68
C ARG A 401 33.04 -28.04 19.12
N LYS A 402 33.86 -27.36 18.30
CA LYS A 402 33.50 -26.10 17.61
C LYS A 402 32.16 -26.18 16.84
N LYS A 403 31.90 -27.30 16.15
CA LYS A 403 30.66 -27.55 15.40
C LYS A 403 29.41 -27.61 16.32
N LEU A 404 29.55 -28.14 17.54
CA LEU A 404 28.46 -28.21 18.51
C LEU A 404 28.05 -26.80 18.98
N ILE A 405 29.03 -25.93 19.21
CA ILE A 405 28.80 -24.55 19.65
C ILE A 405 28.19 -23.71 18.53
N LEU A 406 28.73 -23.80 17.30
CA LEU A 406 28.17 -23.11 16.14
C LEU A 406 26.75 -23.60 15.80
N GLY A 407 26.49 -24.90 15.89
CA GLY A 407 25.14 -25.45 15.70
C GLY A 407 24.16 -24.97 16.77
N GLY A 408 24.60 -24.88 18.03
CA GLY A 408 23.80 -24.33 19.11
C GLY A 408 23.44 -22.85 18.89
N LEU A 409 24.42 -22.04 18.46
CA LEU A 409 24.20 -20.63 18.12
C LEU A 409 23.26 -20.47 16.92
N LEU A 410 23.39 -21.32 15.90
CA LEU A 410 22.49 -21.29 14.74
C LEU A 410 21.05 -21.55 15.16
N ILE A 411 20.82 -22.56 16.00
CA ILE A 411 19.48 -22.88 16.52
C ILE A 411 18.97 -21.75 17.42
N GLU A 412 19.81 -21.19 18.29
CA GLU A 412 19.45 -20.07 19.17
C GLU A 412 18.96 -18.87 18.34
N PHE A 413 19.76 -18.39 17.38
CA PHE A 413 19.41 -17.24 16.55
C PHE A 413 18.27 -17.53 15.57
N SER A 414 18.19 -18.74 15.01
CA SER A 414 17.05 -19.11 14.15
C SER A 414 15.75 -19.17 14.94
N THR A 415 15.80 -19.59 16.21
CA THR A 415 14.63 -19.59 17.11
C THR A 415 14.21 -18.15 17.43
N LEU A 416 15.15 -17.27 17.73
CA LEU A 416 14.86 -15.84 17.89
C LEU A 416 14.25 -15.25 16.61
N GLY A 417 14.77 -15.63 15.45
CA GLY A 417 14.25 -15.19 14.16
C GLY A 417 12.86 -15.72 13.85
N LEU A 418 12.53 -16.96 14.22
CA LEU A 418 11.18 -17.51 14.13
C LEU A 418 10.19 -16.64 14.92
N PHE A 419 10.48 -16.36 16.20
CA PHE A 419 9.58 -15.56 17.02
C PHE A 419 9.49 -14.11 16.55
N ALA A 420 10.60 -13.52 16.16
CA ALA A 420 10.61 -12.18 15.59
C ALA A 420 9.80 -12.11 14.30
N GLY A 421 9.93 -13.11 13.42
CA GLY A 421 9.16 -13.22 12.18
C GLY A 421 7.67 -13.36 12.42
N VAL A 422 7.25 -14.23 13.35
CA VAL A 422 5.83 -14.38 13.73
C VAL A 422 5.27 -13.06 14.27
N LEU A 423 5.97 -12.45 15.22
CA LEU A 423 5.59 -11.16 15.81
C LEU A 423 5.49 -10.06 14.75
N ALA A 424 6.46 -10.03 13.83
CA ALA A 424 6.51 -9.09 12.73
C ALA A 424 5.35 -9.29 11.75
N CYS A 425 4.97 -10.53 11.42
CA CYS A 425 3.85 -10.82 10.53
C CYS A 425 2.53 -10.33 11.13
N PHE A 426 2.27 -10.60 12.41
CA PHE A 426 1.09 -10.07 13.10
C PHE A 426 1.06 -8.53 13.11
N GLY A 427 2.19 -7.91 13.46
CA GLY A 427 2.30 -6.46 13.45
C GLY A 427 2.07 -5.86 12.06
N ALA A 428 2.67 -6.47 11.04
CA ALA A 428 2.57 -6.00 9.66
C ALA A 428 1.15 -6.17 9.12
N GLU A 429 0.51 -7.31 9.40
CA GLU A 429 -0.86 -7.57 8.98
C GLU A 429 -1.84 -6.57 9.62
N ALA A 430 -1.70 -6.32 10.92
CA ALA A 430 -2.50 -5.31 11.61
C ALA A 430 -2.28 -3.90 11.04
N SER A 431 -1.02 -3.51 10.80
CA SER A 431 -0.70 -2.21 10.21
C SER A 431 -1.25 -2.08 8.79
N ILE A 432 -1.07 -3.09 7.94
CA ILE A 432 -1.56 -3.09 6.55
C ILE A 432 -3.10 -3.04 6.53
N TYR A 433 -3.77 -3.83 7.38
CA TYR A 433 -5.23 -3.79 7.51
C TYR A 433 -5.74 -2.39 7.86
N ILE A 434 -5.14 -1.75 8.87
CA ILE A 434 -5.54 -0.40 9.28
C ILE A 434 -5.29 0.60 8.16
N VAL A 435 -4.13 0.54 7.50
CA VAL A 435 -3.80 1.47 6.40
C VAL A 435 -4.76 1.30 5.22
N LEU A 436 -5.03 0.07 4.80
CA LEU A 436 -5.92 -0.16 3.66
C LEU A 436 -7.37 0.22 3.95
N THR A 437 -7.89 -0.14 5.13
CA THR A 437 -9.32 0.04 5.44
C THR A 437 -9.67 1.43 5.97
N TRP A 438 -8.77 2.10 6.71
CA TRP A 438 -9.10 3.40 7.34
C TRP A 438 -8.53 4.60 6.60
N ILE A 439 -7.53 4.40 5.74
CA ILE A 439 -6.84 5.52 5.05
C ILE A 439 -7.03 5.44 3.54
N LEU A 440 -7.06 4.23 2.95
CA LEU A 440 -7.11 4.06 1.50
C LEU A 440 -8.48 3.58 0.98
N ASP A 441 -9.45 3.32 1.86
CA ASP A 441 -10.77 2.74 1.53
C ASP A 441 -10.68 1.53 0.57
N ALA A 442 -9.59 0.77 0.69
CA ALA A 442 -9.26 -0.32 -0.22
C ALA A 442 -9.61 -1.67 0.40
N PRO A 443 -10.08 -2.64 -0.40
CA PRO A 443 -10.39 -3.97 0.10
C PRO A 443 -9.11 -4.65 0.61
N TYR A 444 -9.13 -5.06 1.87
CA TYR A 444 -8.05 -5.85 2.45
C TYR A 444 -8.21 -7.33 2.07
N ALA A 445 -7.20 -7.87 1.39
CA ALA A 445 -7.04 -9.30 1.20
C ALA A 445 -5.82 -9.77 2.00
N PRO A 446 -5.95 -10.78 2.89
CA PRO A 446 -4.80 -11.39 3.52
C PRO A 446 -3.83 -11.89 2.46
N ILE A 447 -2.54 -11.72 2.72
CA ILE A 447 -1.46 -12.11 1.80
C ILE A 447 -0.67 -13.27 2.45
N PRO A 448 -1.09 -14.55 2.29
CA PRO A 448 -0.52 -15.65 3.06
C PRO A 448 0.97 -15.88 2.80
N TRP A 449 1.47 -15.50 1.62
CA TRP A 449 2.88 -15.64 1.30
C TRP A 449 3.77 -14.75 2.19
N VAL A 450 3.25 -13.62 2.70
CA VAL A 450 3.97 -12.73 3.63
C VAL A 450 4.31 -13.46 4.93
N TRP A 451 3.46 -14.38 5.39
CA TRP A 451 3.74 -15.21 6.56
C TRP A 451 4.90 -16.17 6.31
N LEU A 452 4.89 -16.84 5.15
CA LEU A 452 5.95 -17.76 4.77
C LEU A 452 7.27 -17.00 4.63
N VAL A 453 7.30 -15.95 3.80
CA VAL A 453 8.50 -15.15 3.52
C VAL A 453 8.99 -14.40 4.75
N GLY A 454 8.07 -13.82 5.54
CA GLY A 454 8.40 -13.08 6.75
C GLY A 454 9.01 -13.99 7.81
N ILE A 455 8.42 -15.15 8.08
CA ILE A 455 8.94 -16.10 9.07
C ILE A 455 10.24 -16.75 8.58
N SER A 456 10.26 -17.30 7.36
CA SER A 456 11.45 -17.98 6.83
C SER A 456 12.60 -17.00 6.61
N GLY A 457 12.29 -15.81 6.11
CA GLY A 457 13.25 -14.72 5.90
C GLY A 457 13.85 -14.25 7.22
N ALA A 458 13.03 -14.06 8.26
CA ALA A 458 13.51 -13.70 9.60
C ALA A 458 14.43 -14.78 10.19
N MET A 459 14.03 -16.05 10.12
CA MET A 459 14.85 -17.18 10.59
C MET A 459 16.20 -17.23 9.88
N LEU A 460 16.21 -17.11 8.55
CA LEU A 460 17.43 -17.19 7.75
C LEU A 460 18.32 -15.98 7.99
N LEU A 461 17.77 -14.76 7.96
CA LEU A 461 18.53 -13.53 8.11
C LEU A 461 19.14 -13.41 9.53
N ILE A 462 18.34 -13.63 10.57
CA ILE A 462 18.80 -13.55 11.96
C ILE A 462 19.72 -14.72 12.30
N GLY A 463 19.40 -15.93 11.85
CA GLY A 463 20.23 -17.12 12.03
C GLY A 463 21.61 -16.96 11.40
N THR A 464 21.69 -16.51 10.16
CA THR A 464 22.95 -16.32 9.43
C THR A 464 23.77 -15.17 10.01
N ILE A 465 23.19 -13.96 10.15
CA ILE A 465 23.89 -12.78 10.67
C ILE A 465 24.33 -13.00 12.11
N GLY A 466 23.49 -13.64 12.94
CA GLY A 466 23.82 -13.94 14.34
C GLY A 466 25.02 -14.87 14.48
N VAL A 467 25.08 -15.93 13.66
CA VAL A 467 26.23 -16.84 13.63
C VAL A 467 27.47 -16.15 13.08
N LEU A 468 27.37 -15.40 11.98
CA LEU A 468 28.48 -14.63 11.40
C LEU A 468 29.09 -13.67 12.42
N SER A 469 28.24 -12.90 13.11
CA SER A 469 28.62 -11.94 14.13
C SER A 469 29.24 -12.60 15.37
N SER A 470 28.83 -13.84 15.67
CA SER A 470 29.32 -14.61 16.82
C SER A 470 30.49 -15.53 16.49
N ARG A 471 31.08 -15.52 15.29
CA ARG A 471 32.19 -16.41 14.93
C ARG A 471 33.40 -16.28 15.86
N LYS A 472 33.67 -15.07 16.38
CA LYS A 472 34.74 -14.81 17.35
C LYS A 472 34.63 -15.67 18.61
N VAL A 473 33.41 -16.03 19.02
CA VAL A 473 33.11 -16.91 20.18
C VAL A 473 33.79 -18.28 20.10
N VAL A 474 34.05 -18.78 18.88
CA VAL A 474 34.62 -20.11 18.65
C VAL A 474 36.08 -20.05 18.16
N LEU A 475 36.51 -18.88 17.71
CA LEU A 475 37.89 -18.64 17.23
C LEU A 475 38.84 -18.30 18.36
N SER A 476 38.37 -17.60 19.39
CA SER A 476 39.21 -17.17 20.52
C SER A 476 39.66 -18.33 21.40
N SER A 477 40.87 -18.23 21.98
CA SER A 477 41.42 -19.27 22.85
C SER A 477 40.71 -19.26 24.22
N PRO A 478 40.22 -20.41 24.73
CA PRO A 478 39.60 -20.49 26.05
C PRO A 478 40.53 -20.03 27.18
N LEU A 479 41.85 -20.23 27.01
CA LEU A 479 42.86 -19.88 28.00
C LEU A 479 43.02 -18.36 28.15
N LEU A 480 42.86 -17.60 27.06
CA LEU A 480 42.90 -16.14 27.09
C LEU A 480 41.64 -15.57 27.76
N ILE A 481 40.47 -16.11 27.42
CA ILE A 481 39.17 -15.63 27.92
C ILE A 481 38.99 -15.90 29.42
N LEU A 482 39.52 -17.00 29.94
CA LEU A 482 39.34 -17.40 31.35
C LEU A 482 40.41 -16.81 32.29
N ARG A 483 41.40 -16.10 31.74
CA ARG A 483 42.48 -15.47 32.51
C ARG A 483 42.20 -14.00 32.84
N GLU A 484 41.40 -13.35 32.01
CA GLU A 484 40.79 -12.03 32.22
C GLU A 484 39.54 -12.15 33.10
#